data_AF-R7S3J9-F1
#
_entry.id   AF-R7S3J9-F1
#
_cell.length_a   1.000
_cell.length_b   1.000
_cell.length_c   1.000
_cell.angle_alpha   90.00
_cell.angle_beta   90.00
_cell.angle_gamma   90.00
#
_symmetry.space_group_name_H-M   'P 1'
#
loop_
_entity.id
_entity.type
_entity.pdbx_description
1 polymer ?
#
loop_
_entity_poly.entity_id
_entity_poly.type
_entity_poly.pdbx_seq_one_letter_code
_entity_poly.pdbx_strand_id
1 'polypeptide(L)'
;MSDPRQLPPDVTDPNYKPLSGRIGNLTEAQYEALVQFKKELQDEGVFVPERMDDATLLRFLRARQFDVPNAKAMLVNAEKWRREFGVDELVKTFDFKEQAQVDKYYPQYYHKMDKDGRPLYVQQLGKLDVKALYAITTPERMLQRLVCEYEKYLTERLPACSKAVGHPVETTCTIMDLQNVSLSSFYRVKDYVNAASTIGQNYYPECMGKFFIINAPWGFSTVWGFIKPWLDPVTVSKIDILGSGYKDRLLAQVPAENLPKEFGGRCHLPRSGPLVSETPTYTARAEDDLENPNANLGYRDPDPSSTLHPAAPRVGVNPDGNETFASHDGGDPLDADLDADDVHRAGGVDTDNFAPVGADSTEYEEYSRETHPEDDDERFGEELDDELGGTGVGLSGEEPAVVADYDEPVDTTQTDAILEL
;
A
#
# COMPACT_ATOMS: atom_id res chain seq x y z
N MET A 1 7.75 26.57 -10.31
CA MET A 1 7.33 25.51 -9.36
C MET A 1 7.08 26.17 -8.03
N SER A 2 6.06 25.74 -7.28
CA SER A 2 5.85 26.15 -5.90
C SER A 2 7.03 25.72 -5.03
N ASP A 3 7.36 26.52 -4.02
CA ASP A 3 8.38 26.15 -3.03
C ASP A 3 7.91 24.92 -2.23
N PRO A 4 8.60 23.76 -2.30
CA PRO A 4 8.17 22.53 -1.63
C PRO A 4 8.27 22.60 -0.10
N ARG A 5 8.88 23.66 0.46
CA ARG A 5 8.82 23.95 1.90
C ARG A 5 7.45 24.46 2.34
N GLN A 6 6.65 24.99 1.42
CA GLN A 6 5.31 25.51 1.68
C GLN A 6 4.24 24.47 1.37
N LEU A 7 3.12 24.52 2.08
CA LEU A 7 1.96 23.68 1.76
C LEU A 7 1.47 24.01 0.35
N PRO A 8 1.13 22.99 -0.46
CA PRO A 8 0.50 23.22 -1.76
C PRO A 8 -0.79 24.05 -1.62
N PRO A 9 -1.09 24.94 -2.57
CA PRO A 9 -2.25 25.83 -2.48
C PRO A 9 -3.60 25.09 -2.57
N ASP A 10 -3.60 23.86 -3.06
CA ASP A 10 -4.74 22.95 -3.15
C ASP A 10 -5.00 22.15 -1.86
N VAL A 11 -4.18 22.32 -0.82
CA VAL A 11 -4.46 21.78 0.52
C VAL A 11 -5.60 22.58 1.16
N THR A 12 -6.74 21.90 1.37
CA THR A 12 -7.95 22.48 1.96
C THR A 12 -8.22 22.02 3.39
N ASP A 13 -7.55 20.99 3.88
CA ASP A 13 -7.68 20.53 5.27
C ASP A 13 -6.90 21.46 6.23
N PRO A 14 -7.59 22.25 7.09
CA PRO A 14 -6.93 23.19 7.99
C PRO A 14 -6.17 22.51 9.13
N ASN A 15 -6.41 21.21 9.37
CA ASN A 15 -5.75 20.45 10.43
C ASN A 15 -4.54 19.67 9.92
N TYR A 16 -4.28 19.68 8.61
CA TYR A 16 -3.17 18.94 8.02
C TYR A 16 -1.83 19.53 8.47
N LYS A 17 -1.04 18.69 9.14
CA LYS A 17 0.32 19.01 9.58
C LYS A 17 1.25 17.93 9.04
N PRO A 18 1.91 18.15 7.89
CA PRO A 18 2.83 17.16 7.34
C PRO A 18 3.96 16.90 8.33
N LEU A 19 4.35 15.65 8.48
CA LEU A 19 5.55 15.29 9.23
C LEU A 19 6.80 15.81 8.51
N SER A 20 7.90 16.02 9.26
CA SER A 20 9.17 16.49 8.68
C SER A 20 9.63 15.63 7.50
N GLY A 21 10.25 16.28 6.51
CA GLY A 21 10.74 15.63 5.31
C GLY A 21 9.66 15.36 4.25
N ARG A 22 8.51 16.04 4.35
CA ARG A 22 7.41 16.03 3.37
C ARG A 22 7.17 17.43 2.84
N ILE A 23 6.50 17.51 1.69
CA ILE A 23 6.09 18.80 1.11
C ILE A 23 5.30 19.60 2.16
N GLY A 24 5.65 20.88 2.33
CA GLY A 24 5.09 21.76 3.34
C GLY A 24 5.70 21.64 4.75
N ASN A 25 6.67 20.75 4.97
CA ASN A 25 7.44 20.67 6.22
C ASN A 25 8.87 20.14 5.98
N LEU A 26 9.64 20.88 5.19
CA LEU A 26 11.06 20.65 4.97
C LEU A 26 11.89 21.65 5.77
N THR A 27 12.96 21.19 6.42
CA THR A 27 14.02 22.09 6.89
C THR A 27 14.84 22.61 5.71
N GLU A 28 15.61 23.68 5.90
CA GLU A 28 16.52 24.18 4.85
C GLU A 28 17.47 23.09 4.35
N ALA A 29 18.07 22.32 5.26
CA ALA A 29 18.95 21.21 4.88
C ALA A 29 18.22 20.11 4.07
N GLN A 30 16.97 19.80 4.40
CA GLN A 30 16.17 18.83 3.64
C GLN A 30 15.79 19.37 2.26
N TYR A 31 15.51 20.66 2.16
CA TYR A 31 15.24 21.33 0.89
C TYR A 31 16.49 21.36 -0.01
N GLU A 32 17.65 21.72 0.54
CA GLU A 32 18.93 21.67 -0.16
C GLU A 32 19.25 20.25 -0.66
N ALA A 33 19.03 19.23 0.18
CA ALA A 33 19.19 17.84 -0.22
C ALA A 33 18.25 17.45 -1.38
N LEU A 34 16.99 17.89 -1.38
CA LEU A 34 16.05 17.67 -2.48
C LEU A 34 16.51 18.35 -3.78
N VAL A 35 16.98 19.60 -3.70
CA VAL A 35 17.50 20.36 -4.84
C VAL A 35 18.74 19.68 -5.41
N GLN A 36 19.70 19.33 -4.56
CA GLN A 36 20.91 18.60 -4.95
C GLN A 36 20.55 17.27 -5.61
N PHE A 37 19.68 16.48 -4.96
CA PHE A 37 19.30 15.17 -5.44
C PHE A 37 18.64 15.24 -6.83
N LYS A 38 17.70 16.17 -7.02
CA LYS A 38 17.06 16.38 -8.33
C LYS A 38 18.08 16.79 -9.40
N LYS A 39 19.01 17.69 -9.07
CA LYS A 39 20.05 18.14 -10.00
C LYS A 39 20.97 16.99 -10.42
N GLU A 40 21.43 16.17 -9.47
CA GLU A 40 22.31 15.03 -9.78
C GLU A 40 21.61 14.01 -10.70
N LEU A 41 20.33 13.71 -10.47
CA LEU A 41 19.55 12.83 -11.35
C LEU A 41 19.39 13.40 -12.76
N GLN A 42 19.25 14.73 -12.89
CA GLN A 42 19.14 15.40 -14.18
C GLN A 42 20.47 15.38 -14.94
N ASP A 43 21.57 15.72 -14.26
CA ASP A 43 22.91 15.72 -14.85
C ASP A 43 23.33 14.32 -15.34
N GLU A 44 22.91 13.27 -14.63
CA GLU A 44 23.18 11.87 -14.99
C GLU A 44 22.17 11.27 -15.99
N GLY A 45 21.16 12.04 -16.41
CA GLY A 45 20.13 11.58 -17.36
C GLY A 45 19.20 10.49 -16.81
N VAL A 46 19.12 10.33 -15.49
CA VAL A 46 18.26 9.35 -14.81
C VAL A 46 16.88 9.96 -14.46
N PHE A 47 16.77 11.28 -14.39
CA PHE A 47 15.55 11.96 -13.98
C PHE A 47 14.39 11.74 -14.98
N VAL A 48 13.27 11.22 -14.48
CA VAL A 48 12.06 10.98 -15.29
C VAL A 48 10.90 11.84 -14.77
N PRO A 49 10.57 12.97 -15.42
CA PRO A 49 9.61 13.95 -14.92
C PRO A 49 8.23 13.39 -14.59
N GLU A 50 7.77 12.37 -15.33
CA GLU A 50 6.43 11.80 -15.20
C GLU A 50 6.22 11.04 -13.88
N ARG A 51 7.30 10.60 -13.22
CA ARG A 51 7.24 9.78 -11.99
C ARG A 51 8.19 10.22 -10.88
N MET A 52 9.05 11.21 -11.13
CA MET A 52 10.01 11.75 -10.15
C MET A 52 9.61 13.15 -9.69
N ASP A 53 8.37 13.27 -9.21
CA ASP A 53 7.90 14.47 -8.53
C ASP A 53 8.55 14.64 -7.15
N ASP A 54 8.38 15.80 -6.53
CA ASP A 54 9.00 16.10 -5.23
C ASP A 54 8.56 15.11 -4.15
N ALA A 55 7.30 14.68 -4.17
CA ALA A 55 6.79 13.69 -3.23
C ALA A 55 7.54 12.35 -3.36
N THR A 56 7.75 11.88 -4.59
CA THR A 56 8.50 10.64 -4.85
C THR A 56 9.97 10.78 -4.46
N LEU A 57 10.65 11.86 -4.87
CA LEU A 57 12.05 12.09 -4.49
C LEU A 57 12.23 12.16 -2.97
N LEU A 58 11.30 12.81 -2.27
CA LEU A 58 11.32 12.89 -0.80
C LEU A 58 11.11 11.53 -0.14
N ARG A 59 10.37 10.59 -0.73
CA ARG A 59 10.28 9.21 -0.22
C ARG A 59 11.65 8.52 -0.22
N PHE A 60 12.41 8.64 -1.31
CA PHE A 60 13.77 8.07 -1.40
C PHE A 60 14.74 8.76 -0.42
N LEU A 61 14.68 10.08 -0.31
CA LEU A 61 15.49 10.82 0.67
C LEU A 61 15.18 10.39 2.10
N ARG A 62 13.90 10.31 2.50
CA ARG A 62 13.52 9.85 3.85
C ARG A 62 14.00 8.43 4.13
N ALA A 63 13.88 7.53 3.15
CA ALA A 63 14.34 6.15 3.27
C ALA A 63 15.86 6.01 3.50
N ARG A 64 16.64 7.05 3.17
CA ARG A 64 18.09 7.15 3.39
C ARG A 64 18.47 8.33 4.27
N GLN A 65 17.56 8.80 5.12
CA GLN A 65 17.81 9.82 6.14
C GLN A 65 18.39 11.12 5.54
N PHE A 66 17.95 11.49 4.35
CA PHE A 66 18.42 12.63 3.55
C PHE A 66 19.89 12.55 3.12
N ASP A 67 20.51 11.38 3.17
CA ASP A 67 21.80 11.13 2.52
C ASP A 67 21.61 11.02 1.00
N VAL A 68 21.99 12.09 0.30
CA VAL A 68 21.79 12.21 -1.16
C VAL A 68 22.49 11.09 -1.94
N PRO A 69 23.77 10.73 -1.67
CA PRO A 69 24.44 9.64 -2.38
C PRO A 69 23.70 8.29 -2.25
N ASN A 70 23.27 7.91 -1.05
CA ASN A 70 22.56 6.65 -0.83
C ASN A 70 21.14 6.68 -1.39
N ALA A 71 20.44 7.82 -1.30
CA ALA A 71 19.12 7.99 -1.91
C ALA A 71 19.18 7.85 -3.45
N LYS A 72 20.21 8.43 -4.07
CA LYS A 72 20.48 8.28 -5.51
C LYS A 72 20.80 6.86 -5.89
N ALA A 73 21.70 6.18 -5.18
CA ALA A 73 22.00 4.78 -5.43
C ALA A 73 20.73 3.91 -5.34
N MET A 74 19.86 4.16 -4.34
CA MET A 74 18.59 3.46 -4.20
C MET A 74 17.65 3.71 -5.38
N LEU A 75 17.46 4.96 -5.80
CA LEU A 75 16.57 5.32 -6.90
C LEU A 75 17.09 4.79 -8.25
N VAL A 76 18.38 4.90 -8.53
CA VAL A 76 19.01 4.34 -9.75
C VAL A 76 18.80 2.82 -9.80
N ASN A 77 18.95 2.12 -8.66
CA ASN A 77 18.67 0.69 -8.58
C ASN A 77 17.18 0.37 -8.79
N ALA A 78 16.27 1.20 -8.28
CA ALA A 78 14.84 1.04 -8.52
C ALA A 78 14.47 1.24 -9.99
N GLU A 79 15.05 2.22 -10.67
CA GLU A 79 14.87 2.44 -12.10
C GLU A 79 15.46 1.31 -12.95
N LYS A 80 16.61 0.77 -12.55
CA LYS A 80 17.17 -0.43 -13.17
C LYS A 80 16.22 -1.63 -13.03
N TRP A 81 15.77 -1.92 -11.81
CA TRP A 81 14.80 -2.99 -11.56
C TRP A 81 13.51 -2.77 -12.35
N ARG A 82 12.98 -1.54 -12.41
CA ARG A 82 11.76 -1.21 -13.14
C ARG A 82 11.84 -1.64 -14.61
N ARG A 83 13.00 -1.39 -15.26
CA ARG A 83 13.28 -1.80 -16.63
C ARG A 83 13.40 -3.31 -16.76
N GLU A 84 14.16 -3.96 -15.87
CA GLU A 84 14.38 -5.41 -15.89
C GLU A 84 13.09 -6.21 -15.63
N PHE A 85 12.25 -5.73 -14.71
CA PHE A 85 10.95 -6.33 -14.40
C PHE A 85 9.88 -5.99 -15.45
N GLY A 86 10.13 -5.01 -16.32
CA GLY A 86 9.20 -4.59 -17.37
C GLY A 86 7.95 -3.89 -16.87
N VAL A 87 8.05 -3.12 -15.77
CA VAL A 87 6.87 -2.54 -15.07
C VAL A 87 6.01 -1.68 -16.00
N ASP A 88 6.62 -0.84 -16.84
CA ASP A 88 5.89 0.08 -17.73
C ASP A 88 5.03 -0.64 -18.78
N GLU A 89 5.45 -1.83 -19.21
CA GLU A 89 4.67 -2.67 -20.12
C GLU A 89 3.67 -3.53 -19.34
N LEU A 90 4.09 -4.03 -18.18
CA LEU A 90 3.27 -4.85 -17.30
C LEU A 90 1.99 -4.11 -16.90
N VAL A 91 2.06 -2.84 -16.49
CA VAL A 91 0.85 -2.08 -16.10
C VAL A 91 -0.16 -1.90 -17.22
N LYS A 92 0.27 -1.97 -18.48
CA LYS A 92 -0.60 -1.83 -19.66
C LYS A 92 -1.22 -3.15 -20.09
N THR A 93 -0.49 -4.25 -19.93
CA THR A 93 -0.83 -5.54 -20.54
C THR A 93 -1.23 -6.62 -19.54
N PHE A 94 -0.93 -6.44 -18.27
CA PHE A 94 -1.16 -7.45 -17.26
C PHE A 94 -2.65 -7.64 -16.99
N ASP A 95 -3.16 -8.77 -17.45
CA ASP A 95 -4.51 -9.24 -17.16
C ASP A 95 -4.47 -10.39 -16.17
N PHE A 96 -4.99 -10.15 -14.97
CA PHE A 96 -5.08 -11.13 -13.89
C PHE A 96 -6.44 -11.83 -13.89
N LYS A 97 -6.74 -12.52 -15.00
CA LYS A 97 -8.02 -13.20 -15.26
C LYS A 97 -8.44 -14.16 -14.15
N GLU A 98 -7.48 -14.73 -13.43
CA GLU A 98 -7.73 -15.66 -12.32
C GLU A 98 -8.06 -14.98 -10.98
N GLN A 99 -8.14 -13.65 -10.92
CA GLN A 99 -8.38 -12.85 -9.70
C GLN A 99 -9.49 -13.42 -8.82
N ALA A 100 -10.66 -13.67 -9.39
CA ALA A 100 -11.83 -14.16 -8.65
C ALA A 100 -11.63 -15.57 -8.05
N GLN A 101 -10.76 -16.40 -8.65
CA GLN A 101 -10.40 -17.70 -8.10
C GLN A 101 -9.32 -17.55 -7.02
N VAL A 102 -8.33 -16.69 -7.26
CA VAL A 102 -7.28 -16.37 -6.28
C VAL A 102 -7.87 -15.80 -5.00
N ASP A 103 -8.85 -14.90 -5.09
CA ASP A 103 -9.50 -14.27 -3.92
C ASP A 103 -10.28 -15.25 -3.03
N LYS A 104 -10.53 -16.48 -3.49
CA LYS A 104 -11.12 -17.52 -2.64
C LYS A 104 -10.10 -18.06 -1.64
N TYR A 105 -8.81 -18.07 -2.01
CA TYR A 105 -7.72 -18.65 -1.23
C TYR A 105 -6.80 -17.60 -0.64
N TYR A 106 -6.59 -16.47 -1.32
CA TYR A 106 -5.80 -15.37 -0.80
C TYR A 106 -6.43 -14.02 -1.10
N PRO A 107 -7.48 -13.64 -0.34
CA PRO A 107 -8.14 -12.36 -0.52
C PRO A 107 -7.17 -11.21 -0.22
N GLN A 108 -7.02 -10.33 -1.21
CA GLN A 108 -6.24 -9.10 -1.13
C GLN A 108 -7.05 -7.99 -1.79
N TYR A 109 -7.38 -6.95 -1.05
CA TYR A 109 -8.28 -5.91 -1.54
C TYR A 109 -8.09 -4.59 -0.82
N TYR A 110 -8.36 -3.50 -1.54
CA TYR A 110 -8.49 -2.16 -0.96
C TYR A 110 -9.94 -1.90 -0.57
N HIS A 111 -10.16 -1.18 0.53
CA HIS A 111 -11.49 -0.91 1.03
C HIS A 111 -11.56 0.41 1.81
N LYS A 112 -12.00 1.50 1.16
CA LYS A 112 -12.15 2.82 1.78
C LYS A 112 -10.83 3.36 2.39
N MET A 113 -10.92 4.19 3.43
CA MET A 113 -9.80 4.90 4.05
C MET A 113 -9.81 4.82 5.58
N ASP A 114 -8.63 4.97 6.18
CA ASP A 114 -8.47 5.20 7.62
C ASP A 114 -8.77 6.68 8.01
N LYS A 115 -8.62 7.04 9.29
CA LYS A 115 -8.90 8.40 9.80
C LYS A 115 -7.92 9.46 9.30
N ASP A 116 -6.77 9.05 8.78
CA ASP A 116 -5.75 9.94 8.21
C ASP A 116 -5.83 9.99 6.67
N GLY A 117 -6.93 9.49 6.08
CA GLY A 117 -7.15 9.46 4.64
C GLY A 117 -6.36 8.39 3.89
N ARG A 118 -5.63 7.50 4.58
CA ARG A 118 -4.85 6.45 3.90
C ARG A 118 -5.79 5.41 3.31
N PRO A 119 -5.58 4.96 2.06
CA PRO A 119 -6.33 3.83 1.54
C PRO A 119 -6.10 2.61 2.43
N LEU A 120 -7.19 1.95 2.82
CA LEU A 120 -7.14 0.77 3.68
C LEU A 120 -6.95 -0.48 2.81
N TYR A 121 -5.83 -1.17 2.99
CA TYR A 121 -5.49 -2.40 2.29
C TYR A 121 -5.62 -3.62 3.21
N VAL A 122 -6.36 -4.64 2.79
CA VAL A 122 -6.63 -5.84 3.59
C VAL A 122 -6.04 -7.07 2.90
N GLN A 123 -5.33 -7.90 3.67
CA GLN A 123 -4.81 -9.19 3.26
C GLN A 123 -5.24 -10.28 4.25
N GLN A 124 -5.88 -11.34 3.76
CA GLN A 124 -6.34 -12.45 4.61
C GLN A 124 -5.46 -13.68 4.40
N LEU A 125 -4.24 -13.64 4.94
CA LEU A 125 -3.27 -14.74 4.85
C LEU A 125 -3.78 -16.02 5.54
N GLY A 126 -4.66 -15.86 6.53
CA GLY A 126 -5.34 -16.95 7.21
C GLY A 126 -6.14 -17.92 6.34
N LYS A 127 -6.56 -17.49 5.15
CA LYS A 127 -7.33 -18.32 4.20
C LYS A 127 -6.44 -19.05 3.19
N LEU A 128 -5.12 -18.82 3.26
CA LEU A 128 -4.17 -19.28 2.28
C LEU A 128 -4.09 -20.81 2.24
N ASP A 129 -4.61 -21.37 1.14
CA ASP A 129 -4.28 -22.71 0.69
C ASP A 129 -3.26 -22.60 -0.44
N VAL A 130 -1.98 -22.79 -0.12
CA VAL A 130 -0.86 -22.66 -1.07
C VAL A 130 -1.00 -23.64 -2.23
N LYS A 131 -1.49 -24.86 -1.97
CA LYS A 131 -1.62 -25.89 -3.01
C LYS A 131 -2.73 -25.52 -3.98
N ALA A 132 -3.88 -25.09 -3.46
CA ALA A 132 -4.98 -24.64 -4.31
C ALA A 132 -4.63 -23.35 -5.07
N LEU A 133 -3.97 -22.39 -4.40
CA LEU A 133 -3.54 -21.14 -5.01
C LEU A 133 -2.58 -21.39 -6.20
N TYR A 134 -1.56 -22.22 -6.01
CA TYR A 134 -0.58 -22.49 -7.08
C TYR A 134 -1.07 -23.47 -8.15
N ALA A 135 -2.25 -24.07 -7.98
CA ALA A 135 -2.95 -24.74 -9.07
C ALA A 135 -3.67 -23.76 -10.01
N ILE A 136 -3.83 -22.49 -9.58
CA ILE A 136 -4.59 -21.44 -10.28
C ILE A 136 -3.65 -20.37 -10.86
N THR A 137 -2.61 -20.00 -10.11
CA THR A 137 -1.68 -18.93 -10.46
C THR A 137 -0.24 -19.31 -10.09
N THR A 138 0.73 -18.43 -10.36
CA THR A 138 2.14 -18.64 -10.04
C THR A 138 2.65 -17.56 -9.07
N PRO A 139 3.73 -17.84 -8.31
CA PRO A 139 4.40 -16.80 -7.51
C PRO A 139 4.79 -15.58 -8.35
N GLU A 140 5.28 -15.80 -9.58
CA GLU A 140 5.61 -14.76 -10.56
C GLU A 140 4.41 -13.85 -10.84
N ARG A 141 3.26 -14.42 -11.20
CA ARG A 141 2.04 -13.66 -11.51
C ARG A 141 1.50 -12.93 -10.28
N MET A 142 1.65 -13.51 -9.09
CA MET A 142 1.31 -12.86 -7.83
C MET A 142 2.21 -11.64 -7.53
N LEU A 143 3.50 -11.70 -7.88
CA LEU A 143 4.41 -10.56 -7.77
C LEU A 143 4.12 -9.51 -8.83
N GLN A 144 3.81 -9.91 -10.07
CA GLN A 144 3.37 -9.00 -11.13
C GLN A 144 2.09 -8.25 -10.73
N ARG A 145 1.11 -8.95 -10.16
CA ARG A 145 -0.08 -8.34 -9.57
C ARG A 145 0.29 -7.34 -8.47
N LEU A 146 1.16 -7.72 -7.53
CA LEU A 146 1.58 -6.84 -6.45
C LEU A 146 2.18 -5.54 -6.98
N VAL A 147 3.05 -5.62 -8.00
CA VAL A 147 3.65 -4.47 -8.66
C VAL A 147 2.59 -3.61 -9.34
N CYS A 148 1.67 -4.21 -10.11
CA CYS A 148 0.56 -3.47 -10.71
C CYS A 148 -0.32 -2.77 -9.66
N GLU A 149 -0.54 -3.39 -8.49
CA GLU A 149 -1.27 -2.79 -7.39
C GLU A 149 -0.52 -1.62 -6.72
N TYR A 150 0.81 -1.67 -6.64
CA TYR A 150 1.64 -0.53 -6.22
C TYR A 150 1.55 0.63 -7.22
N GLU A 151 1.63 0.35 -8.51
CA GLU A 151 1.54 1.38 -9.55
C GLU A 151 0.17 2.07 -9.51
N LYS A 152 -0.93 1.31 -9.52
CA LYS A 152 -2.29 1.84 -9.34
C LYS A 152 -2.47 2.60 -8.02
N TYR A 153 -1.83 2.11 -6.96
CA TYR A 153 -1.85 2.80 -5.67
C TYR A 153 -1.23 4.20 -5.77
N LEU A 154 -0.08 4.33 -6.42
CA LEU A 154 0.60 5.61 -6.59
C LEU A 154 -0.11 6.55 -7.57
N THR A 155 -0.58 6.04 -8.70
CA THR A 155 -1.10 6.87 -9.81
C THR A 155 -2.59 7.18 -9.70
N GLU A 156 -3.38 6.35 -9.01
CA GLU A 156 -4.83 6.50 -8.94
C GLU A 156 -5.32 6.67 -7.49
N ARG A 157 -4.94 5.75 -6.59
CA ARG A 157 -5.53 5.69 -5.25
C ARG A 157 -5.07 6.83 -4.36
N LEU A 158 -3.77 7.11 -4.29
CA LEU A 158 -3.24 8.20 -3.49
C LEU A 158 -3.78 9.56 -3.94
N PRO A 159 -3.82 9.92 -5.24
CA PRO A 159 -4.47 11.14 -5.70
C PRO A 159 -5.95 11.21 -5.34
N ALA A 160 -6.70 10.12 -5.51
CA ALA A 160 -8.12 10.08 -5.16
C ALA A 160 -8.35 10.29 -3.65
N CYS A 161 -7.55 9.63 -2.80
CA CYS A 161 -7.60 9.81 -1.35
C CYS A 161 -7.23 11.24 -0.96
N SER A 162 -6.13 11.78 -1.52
CA SER A 162 -5.67 13.14 -1.25
C SER A 162 -6.73 14.19 -1.57
N LYS A 163 -7.40 14.04 -2.73
CA LYS A 163 -8.51 14.89 -3.12
C LYS A 163 -9.70 14.76 -2.17
N ALA A 164 -10.02 13.55 -1.72
CA ALA A 164 -11.16 13.30 -0.84
C ALA A 164 -10.99 13.91 0.56
N VAL A 165 -9.76 13.91 1.10
CA VAL A 165 -9.46 14.46 2.43
C VAL A 165 -8.93 15.89 2.40
N GLY A 166 -8.60 16.43 1.22
CA GLY A 166 -8.16 17.80 1.06
C GLY A 166 -6.71 18.05 1.45
N HIS A 167 -5.86 17.02 1.49
CA HIS A 167 -4.43 17.14 1.77
C HIS A 167 -3.63 15.96 1.16
N PRO A 168 -2.29 16.05 1.02
CA PRO A 168 -1.48 14.98 0.46
C PRO A 168 -1.47 13.71 1.33
N VAL A 169 -1.90 12.60 0.73
CA VAL A 169 -1.81 11.24 1.27
C VAL A 169 -0.70 10.52 0.53
N GLU A 170 0.31 10.03 1.25
CA GLU A 170 1.48 9.35 0.67
C GLU A 170 1.60 7.87 1.05
N THR A 171 0.75 7.40 1.96
CA THR A 171 0.95 6.10 2.65
C THR A 171 -0.33 5.28 2.74
N THR A 172 -0.18 3.96 2.86
CA THR A 172 -1.28 3.00 3.08
C THR A 172 -1.51 2.68 4.56
N CYS A 173 -2.72 2.24 4.89
CA CYS A 173 -3.05 1.56 6.14
C CYS A 173 -3.35 0.09 5.83
N THR A 174 -2.49 -0.84 6.26
CA THR A 174 -2.62 -2.26 5.95
C THR A 174 -3.19 -3.04 7.15
N ILE A 175 -4.12 -3.95 6.90
CA ILE A 175 -4.56 -4.99 7.84
C ILE A 175 -4.18 -6.35 7.26
N MET A 176 -3.36 -7.10 7.98
CA MET A 176 -2.99 -8.48 7.67
C MET A 176 -3.62 -9.41 8.70
N ASP A 177 -4.58 -10.21 8.26
CA ASP A 177 -5.27 -11.19 9.08
C ASP A 177 -4.58 -12.56 9.02
N LEU A 178 -4.05 -12.98 10.17
CA LEU A 178 -3.33 -14.24 10.34
C LEU A 178 -4.18 -15.36 10.96
N GLN A 179 -5.51 -15.22 10.99
CA GLN A 179 -6.38 -16.25 11.54
C GLN A 179 -6.14 -17.61 10.87
N ASN A 180 -5.81 -18.66 11.63
CA ASN A 180 -5.45 -20.00 11.11
C ASN A 180 -4.08 -20.12 10.42
N VAL A 181 -3.25 -19.09 10.45
CA VAL A 181 -1.85 -19.24 9.99
C VAL A 181 -1.09 -20.14 10.95
N SER A 182 -0.43 -21.16 10.39
CA SER A 182 0.50 -22.02 11.11
C SER A 182 1.94 -21.71 10.70
N LEU A 183 2.90 -22.08 11.55
CA LEU A 183 4.33 -21.96 11.22
C LEU A 183 4.69 -22.75 9.94
N SER A 184 4.06 -23.91 9.73
CA SER A 184 4.24 -24.70 8.49
C SER A 184 3.73 -23.95 7.26
N SER A 185 2.56 -23.31 7.35
CA SER A 185 1.99 -22.52 6.26
C SER A 185 2.89 -21.32 5.91
N PHE A 186 3.46 -20.64 6.91
CA PHE A 186 4.40 -19.55 6.71
C PHE A 186 5.65 -20.01 5.94
N TYR A 187 6.29 -21.11 6.37
CA TYR A 187 7.50 -21.59 5.70
C TYR A 187 7.28 -21.98 4.23
N ARG A 188 6.06 -22.36 3.84
CA ARG A 188 5.70 -22.65 2.44
C ARG A 188 5.64 -21.41 1.56
N VAL A 189 5.48 -20.22 2.13
CA VAL A 189 5.37 -18.95 1.39
C VAL A 189 6.45 -17.93 1.74
N LYS A 190 7.43 -18.32 2.55
CA LYS A 190 8.52 -17.43 3.00
C LYS A 190 9.22 -16.72 1.84
N ASP A 191 9.41 -17.40 0.71
CA ASP A 191 10.15 -16.86 -0.44
C ASP A 191 9.33 -15.80 -1.16
N TYR A 192 8.02 -16.02 -1.30
CA TYR A 192 7.10 -15.01 -1.82
C TYR A 192 7.02 -13.79 -0.89
N VAL A 193 6.90 -14.01 0.43
CA VAL A 193 6.85 -12.94 1.42
C VAL A 193 8.15 -12.14 1.42
N ASN A 194 9.30 -12.81 1.33
CA ASN A 194 10.60 -12.17 1.22
C ASN A 194 10.70 -11.32 -0.06
N ALA A 195 10.35 -11.88 -1.22
CA ALA A 195 10.37 -11.16 -2.49
C ALA A 195 9.43 -9.93 -2.47
N ALA A 196 8.20 -10.08 -1.96
CA ALA A 196 7.26 -8.97 -1.81
C ALA A 196 7.79 -7.87 -0.87
N SER A 197 8.44 -8.28 0.22
CA SER A 197 9.09 -7.37 1.17
C SER A 197 10.27 -6.61 0.52
N THR A 198 11.09 -7.31 -0.27
CA THR A 198 12.20 -6.71 -1.02
C THR A 198 11.69 -5.68 -2.03
N ILE A 199 10.63 -6.02 -2.78
CA ILE A 199 10.02 -5.08 -3.74
C ILE A 199 9.53 -3.82 -3.02
N GLY A 200 8.75 -3.99 -1.95
CA GLY A 200 8.19 -2.86 -1.20
C GLY A 200 9.26 -1.94 -0.62
N GLN A 201 10.32 -2.50 -0.02
CA GLN A 201 11.34 -1.69 0.64
C GLN A 201 12.34 -1.05 -0.33
N ASN A 202 12.73 -1.76 -1.40
CA ASN A 202 13.78 -1.27 -2.29
C ASN A 202 13.26 -0.38 -3.41
N TYR A 203 12.03 -0.61 -3.87
CA TYR A 203 11.49 0.03 -5.07
C TYR A 203 10.28 0.92 -4.80
N TYR A 204 9.57 0.70 -3.69
CA TYR A 204 8.43 1.51 -3.25
C TYR A 204 8.62 2.07 -1.82
N PRO A 205 9.75 2.75 -1.55
CA PRO A 205 10.08 3.21 -0.21
C PRO A 205 9.02 4.15 0.37
N GLU A 206 8.90 4.13 1.70
CA GLU A 206 8.07 5.08 2.44
C GLU A 206 6.57 5.10 2.04
N CYS A 207 6.08 4.05 1.38
CA CYS A 207 4.65 3.90 1.03
C CYS A 207 3.81 3.29 2.17
N MET A 208 4.44 2.69 3.18
CA MET A 208 3.75 2.11 4.33
C MET A 208 3.58 3.13 5.46
N GLY A 209 2.33 3.36 5.90
CA GLY A 209 1.99 4.28 6.97
C GLY A 209 1.66 3.57 8.28
N LYS A 210 0.63 2.71 8.25
CA LYS A 210 0.21 1.85 9.38
C LYS A 210 0.10 0.41 8.91
N PHE A 211 0.47 -0.53 9.77
CA PHE A 211 0.33 -1.95 9.46
C PHE A 211 -0.14 -2.71 10.70
N PHE A 212 -1.34 -3.24 10.65
CA PHE A 212 -1.91 -4.08 11.70
C PHE A 212 -1.80 -5.55 11.32
N ILE A 213 -1.12 -6.33 12.14
CA ILE A 213 -1.18 -7.79 12.09
C ILE A 213 -2.20 -8.22 13.13
N ILE A 214 -3.31 -8.82 12.71
CA ILE A 214 -4.41 -9.23 13.58
C ILE A 214 -4.57 -10.74 13.62
N ASN A 215 -5.22 -11.24 14.67
CA ASN A 215 -5.34 -12.68 14.92
C ASN A 215 -3.97 -13.38 14.93
N ALA A 216 -2.93 -12.69 15.40
CA ALA A 216 -1.60 -13.27 15.49
C ALA A 216 -1.67 -14.51 16.42
N PRO A 217 -1.29 -15.71 15.93
CA PRO A 217 -1.30 -16.91 16.77
C PRO A 217 -0.32 -16.75 17.94
N TRP A 218 -0.53 -17.49 19.02
CA TRP A 218 0.33 -17.40 20.21
C TRP A 218 1.83 -17.64 19.91
N GLY A 219 2.14 -18.44 18.88
CA GLY A 219 3.50 -18.69 18.38
C GLY A 219 3.99 -17.69 17.32
N PHE A 220 3.25 -16.61 17.03
CA PHE A 220 3.64 -15.64 16.00
C PHE A 220 4.94 -14.93 16.31
N SER A 221 5.31 -14.79 17.59
CA SER A 221 6.62 -14.25 17.99
C SER A 221 7.80 -14.97 17.33
N THR A 222 7.69 -16.29 17.11
CA THR A 222 8.69 -17.07 16.37
C THR A 222 8.74 -16.67 14.89
N VAL A 223 7.58 -16.56 14.23
CA VAL A 223 7.49 -16.11 12.82
C VAL A 223 8.03 -14.69 12.68
N TRP A 224 7.66 -13.80 13.59
CA TRP A 224 8.14 -12.43 13.64
C TRP A 224 9.65 -12.34 13.80
N GLY A 225 10.26 -13.22 14.60
CA GLY A 225 11.72 -13.33 14.71
C GLY A 225 12.43 -13.63 13.38
N PHE A 226 11.78 -14.35 12.46
CA PHE A 226 12.31 -14.60 11.12
C PHE A 226 12.05 -13.44 10.13
N ILE A 227 10.91 -12.75 10.25
CA ILE A 227 10.52 -11.65 9.35
C ILE A 227 11.26 -10.35 9.70
N LYS A 228 11.40 -10.04 10.99
CA LYS A 228 11.95 -8.77 11.47
C LYS A 228 13.34 -8.42 10.88
N PRO A 229 14.30 -9.36 10.72
CA PRO A 229 15.58 -9.07 10.07
C PRO A 229 15.48 -8.66 8.60
N TRP A 230 14.36 -8.93 7.94
CA TRP A 230 14.12 -8.55 6.55
C TRP A 230 13.53 -7.14 6.41
N LEU A 231 13.17 -6.50 7.52
CA LEU A 231 12.48 -5.21 7.55
C LEU A 231 13.38 -4.14 8.16
N ASP A 232 13.37 -2.95 7.57
CA ASP A 232 14.06 -1.80 8.16
C ASP A 232 13.39 -1.36 9.50
N PRO A 233 14.13 -0.71 10.42
CA PRO A 233 13.59 -0.32 11.73
C PRO A 233 12.39 0.63 11.68
N VAL A 234 12.29 1.49 10.67
CA VAL A 234 11.16 2.43 10.49
C VAL A 234 9.90 1.68 10.07
N THR A 235 10.04 0.65 9.24
CA THR A 235 8.95 -0.27 8.91
C THR A 235 8.48 -1.03 10.15
N VAL A 236 9.41 -1.55 10.96
CA VAL A 236 9.07 -2.27 12.21
C VAL A 236 8.28 -1.39 13.19
N SER A 237 8.62 -0.11 13.34
CA SER A 237 7.94 0.78 14.29
C SER A 237 6.51 1.15 13.89
N LYS A 238 6.13 0.92 12.62
CA LYS A 238 4.78 1.15 12.09
C LYS A 238 3.86 -0.09 12.23
N ILE A 239 4.40 -1.23 12.68
CA ILE A 239 3.69 -2.51 12.76
C ILE A 239 3.13 -2.74 14.16
N ASP A 240 1.80 -2.84 14.24
CA ASP A 240 1.07 -3.26 15.45
C ASP A 240 0.72 -4.75 15.34
N ILE A 241 1.30 -5.58 16.22
CA ILE A 241 1.00 -7.02 16.29
C ILE A 241 -0.05 -7.27 17.38
N LEU A 242 -1.22 -7.77 16.97
CA LEU A 242 -2.41 -7.90 17.80
C LEU A 242 -2.93 -9.35 17.80
N GLY A 243 -3.32 -9.83 18.99
CA GLY A 243 -4.03 -11.10 19.16
C GLY A 243 -5.49 -11.01 18.70
N SER A 244 -6.40 -11.73 19.37
CA SER A 244 -7.84 -11.71 19.03
C SER A 244 -8.59 -10.44 19.48
N GLY A 245 -8.05 -9.69 20.44
CA GLY A 245 -8.61 -8.43 20.95
C GLY A 245 -8.27 -7.19 20.12
N TYR A 246 -8.15 -7.33 18.79
CA TYR A 246 -7.64 -6.27 17.90
C TYR A 246 -8.65 -5.15 17.58
N LYS A 247 -9.95 -5.40 17.77
CA LYS A 247 -11.02 -4.56 17.20
C LYS A 247 -10.95 -3.10 17.66
N ASP A 248 -10.76 -2.86 18.95
CA ASP A 248 -10.69 -1.48 19.48
C ASP A 248 -9.48 -0.73 18.93
N ARG A 249 -8.35 -1.43 18.73
CA ARG A 249 -7.16 -0.85 18.09
C ARG A 249 -7.39 -0.50 16.63
N LEU A 250 -8.11 -1.34 15.89
CA LEU A 250 -8.51 -1.00 14.51
C LEU A 250 -9.48 0.18 14.48
N LEU A 251 -10.50 0.21 15.35
CA LEU A 251 -11.47 1.31 15.44
C LEU A 251 -10.86 2.63 15.92
N ALA A 252 -9.72 2.56 16.62
CA ALA A 252 -8.92 3.74 16.95
C ALA A 252 -8.33 4.40 15.69
N GLN A 253 -7.95 3.63 14.66
CA GLN A 253 -7.33 4.14 13.43
C GLN A 253 -8.29 4.25 12.24
N VAL A 254 -9.26 3.35 12.11
CA VAL A 254 -10.18 3.26 10.97
C VAL A 254 -11.59 3.63 11.43
N PRO A 255 -12.31 4.54 10.75
CA PRO A 255 -13.70 4.83 11.08
C PRO A 255 -14.55 3.57 11.02
N ALA A 256 -15.48 3.39 11.95
CA ALA A 256 -16.27 2.16 12.05
C ALA A 256 -17.09 1.90 10.76
N GLU A 257 -17.64 2.95 10.15
CA GLU A 257 -18.34 2.92 8.86
C GLU A 257 -17.44 2.56 7.66
N ASN A 258 -16.12 2.68 7.81
CA ASN A 258 -15.15 2.31 6.79
C ASN A 258 -14.57 0.91 7.03
N LEU A 259 -14.56 0.43 8.27
CA LEU A 259 -14.04 -0.88 8.61
C LEU A 259 -15.07 -1.99 8.29
N PRO A 260 -14.69 -3.07 7.58
CA PRO A 260 -15.57 -4.21 7.35
C PRO A 260 -16.09 -4.83 8.64
N LYS A 261 -17.34 -5.31 8.63
CA LYS A 261 -17.97 -5.97 9.79
C LYS A 261 -17.16 -7.15 10.33
N GLU A 262 -16.48 -7.91 9.46
CA GLU A 262 -15.62 -9.04 9.86
C GLU A 262 -14.45 -8.60 10.76
N PHE A 263 -14.02 -7.33 10.70
CA PHE A 263 -12.96 -6.76 11.52
C PHE A 263 -13.47 -5.87 12.67
N GLY A 264 -14.78 -5.87 12.93
CA GLY A 264 -15.39 -5.13 14.04
C GLY A 264 -15.99 -3.77 13.68
N GLY A 265 -16.04 -3.41 12.40
CA GLY A 265 -16.72 -2.20 11.94
C GLY A 265 -18.21 -2.37 11.63
N ARG A 266 -18.75 -1.39 10.92
CA ARG A 266 -20.14 -1.27 10.47
C ARG A 266 -20.29 -1.25 8.94
N CYS A 267 -19.20 -1.37 8.19
CA CYS A 267 -19.29 -1.37 6.73
C CYS A 267 -19.87 -2.70 6.20
N HIS A 268 -20.88 -2.59 5.34
CA HIS A 268 -21.56 -3.71 4.68
C HIS A 268 -21.22 -3.82 3.18
N LEU A 269 -20.40 -2.91 2.64
CA LEU A 269 -20.05 -2.94 1.23
C LEU A 269 -19.24 -4.20 0.89
N PRO A 270 -19.35 -4.70 -0.36
CA PRO A 270 -18.48 -5.75 -0.86
C PRO A 270 -16.99 -5.38 -0.71
N ARG A 271 -16.12 -6.39 -0.65
CA ARG A 271 -14.67 -6.23 -0.48
C ARG A 271 -14.05 -5.26 -1.50
N SER A 272 -14.58 -5.21 -2.73
CA SER A 272 -14.10 -4.36 -3.82
C SER A 272 -15.00 -3.15 -4.11
N GLY A 273 -15.64 -2.59 -3.08
CA GLY A 273 -16.39 -1.32 -3.22
C GLY A 273 -15.46 -0.13 -3.54
N PRO A 274 -16.00 0.99 -4.03
CA PRO A 274 -15.20 2.17 -4.35
C PRO A 274 -14.49 2.71 -3.10
N LEU A 275 -13.24 3.18 -3.29
CA LEU A 275 -12.40 3.74 -2.21
C LEU A 275 -13.00 5.02 -1.61
N VAL A 276 -13.67 5.80 -2.44
CA VAL A 276 -14.38 7.02 -2.04
C VAL A 276 -15.86 6.77 -2.30
N SER A 277 -16.72 7.05 -1.33
CA SER A 277 -18.16 7.01 -1.58
C SER A 277 -18.52 8.09 -2.59
N GLU A 278 -19.27 7.75 -3.64
CA GLU A 278 -19.73 8.72 -4.65
C GLU A 278 -20.74 9.75 -4.10
N THR A 279 -21.14 9.65 -2.84
CA THR A 279 -22.12 10.55 -2.21
C THR A 279 -21.44 11.70 -1.44
N PRO A 280 -21.74 12.97 -1.76
CA PRO A 280 -21.34 14.11 -0.96
C PRO A 280 -22.13 14.12 0.36
N THR A 281 -21.42 14.19 1.49
CA THR A 281 -21.92 14.56 2.83
C THR A 281 -23.17 13.80 3.33
N TYR A 282 -22.97 12.80 4.18
CA TYR A 282 -23.99 12.34 5.11
C TYR A 282 -24.22 13.45 6.16
N THR A 283 -25.13 14.39 5.85
CA THR A 283 -25.73 15.23 6.89
C THR A 283 -26.85 14.43 7.55
N ALA A 284 -26.90 14.53 8.87
CA ALA A 284 -27.88 13.90 9.74
C ALA A 284 -29.32 14.08 9.22
N ARG A 285 -29.91 12.99 8.74
CA ARG A 285 -31.37 12.77 8.67
C ARG A 285 -31.62 11.26 8.73
N ALA A 286 -31.49 10.69 9.92
CA ALA A 286 -31.94 9.34 10.21
C ALA A 286 -32.51 9.29 11.64
N GLU A 287 -33.31 10.29 11.98
CA GLU A 287 -34.21 10.29 13.14
C GLU A 287 -35.43 11.10 12.69
N ASP A 288 -36.37 10.47 11.98
CA ASP A 288 -37.75 10.97 11.82
C ASP A 288 -38.69 9.94 11.15
N ASP A 289 -38.18 8.87 10.53
CA ASP A 289 -39.03 7.88 9.82
C ASP A 289 -39.42 6.63 10.63
N LEU A 290 -39.49 6.73 11.95
CA LEU A 290 -40.07 5.68 12.79
C LEU A 290 -41.20 6.23 13.66
N GLU A 291 -42.28 6.72 13.05
CA GLU A 291 -43.58 6.74 13.73
C GLU A 291 -44.78 6.61 12.77
N ASN A 292 -45.54 5.53 13.02
CA ASN A 292 -46.97 5.30 12.73
C ASN A 292 -47.43 4.65 11.41
N PRO A 293 -47.71 3.32 11.40
CA PRO A 293 -48.28 2.61 10.25
C PRO A 293 -49.83 2.65 10.17
N ASN A 294 -50.51 3.59 10.82
CA ASN A 294 -51.97 3.68 10.76
C ASN A 294 -52.45 5.11 10.49
N ALA A 295 -52.42 5.51 9.22
CA ALA A 295 -53.15 6.69 8.75
C ALA A 295 -53.62 6.48 7.29
N ASN A 296 -54.59 5.59 7.09
CA ASN A 296 -55.48 5.71 5.93
C ASN A 296 -56.88 5.17 6.26
N LEU A 297 -57.67 6.00 6.95
CA LEU A 297 -59.12 5.92 6.88
C LEU A 297 -59.63 7.35 6.71
N GLY A 298 -60.02 7.66 5.48
CA GLY A 298 -60.55 8.96 5.11
C GLY A 298 -61.82 9.30 5.88
N TYR A 299 -61.94 10.56 6.28
CA TYR A 299 -63.23 11.15 6.59
C TYR A 299 -63.26 12.64 6.28
N ARG A 300 -64.37 13.03 5.66
CA ARG A 300 -64.84 14.36 5.27
C ARG A 300 -64.76 15.39 6.40
N ASP A 301 -64.36 16.62 6.06
CA ASP A 301 -64.79 17.82 6.78
C ASP A 301 -66.32 17.96 6.71
N PRO A 302 -66.98 18.39 7.81
CA PRO A 302 -67.29 19.81 7.88
C PRO A 302 -67.31 20.47 9.29
N ASP A 303 -67.21 21.79 9.22
CA ASP A 303 -67.82 22.84 10.07
C ASP A 303 -66.98 23.48 11.21
N PRO A 304 -66.64 24.79 11.08
CA PRO A 304 -66.03 25.58 12.14
C PRO A 304 -67.11 26.28 12.99
N SER A 305 -67.56 25.64 14.07
CA SER A 305 -68.18 26.37 15.18
C SER A 305 -68.08 25.65 16.53
N SER A 306 -67.23 26.15 17.41
CA SER A 306 -67.61 26.58 18.76
C SER A 306 -66.37 26.83 19.62
N THR A 307 -66.27 28.09 20.04
CA THR A 307 -65.58 28.54 21.23
C THR A 307 -66.06 27.79 22.47
N LEU A 308 -65.18 27.46 23.41
CA LEU A 308 -65.40 27.64 24.86
C LEU A 308 -64.09 27.45 25.67
N HIS A 309 -64.06 28.20 26.78
CA HIS A 309 -62.95 28.62 27.65
C HIS A 309 -62.47 27.53 28.65
N PRO A 310 -61.43 27.80 29.48
CA PRO A 310 -60.55 26.79 30.09
C PRO A 310 -61.02 26.29 31.45
N ALA A 311 -60.50 25.13 31.86
CA ALA A 311 -60.52 24.69 33.26
C ALA A 311 -59.19 24.02 33.63
N ALA A 312 -58.46 24.64 34.55
CA ALA A 312 -57.47 23.99 35.41
C ALA A 312 -58.17 23.52 36.71
N PRO A 313 -57.47 22.95 37.71
CA PRO A 313 -56.58 21.79 37.70
C PRO A 313 -57.09 20.72 38.69
N ARG A 314 -56.55 19.50 38.66
CA ARG A 314 -56.52 18.63 39.85
C ARG A 314 -55.15 17.98 40.05
N VAL A 315 -54.57 18.40 41.16
CA VAL A 315 -53.38 17.89 41.83
C VAL A 315 -53.69 16.54 42.49
N GLY A 316 -52.74 15.60 42.39
CA GLY A 316 -52.64 14.41 43.22
C GLY A 316 -51.17 14.23 43.61
N VAL A 317 -50.92 14.19 44.92
CA VAL A 317 -49.63 14.33 45.60
C VAL A 317 -48.94 12.97 45.78
N ASN A 318 -47.59 12.96 45.64
CA ASN A 318 -46.72 11.86 46.06
C ASN A 318 -46.48 11.90 47.58
N PRO A 319 -46.49 10.75 48.29
CA PRO A 319 -46.07 10.69 49.67
C PRO A 319 -44.53 10.67 49.76
N ASP A 320 -44.00 11.30 50.80
CA ASP A 320 -42.62 11.20 51.32
C ASP A 320 -41.56 12.18 50.76
N GLY A 321 -41.98 13.42 50.50
CA GLY A 321 -41.09 14.53 50.18
C GLY A 321 -39.88 14.69 51.10
N ASN A 322 -38.69 14.64 50.52
CA ASN A 322 -37.72 15.73 50.62
C ASN A 322 -36.64 15.63 49.53
N GLU A 323 -36.35 16.75 48.87
CA GLU A 323 -35.12 16.99 48.13
C GLU A 323 -34.09 17.59 49.10
N THR A 324 -32.84 17.10 49.11
CA THR A 324 -31.70 17.92 49.56
C THR A 324 -30.38 17.47 48.95
N PHE A 325 -29.68 18.45 48.39
CA PHE A 325 -28.24 18.51 48.14
C PHE A 325 -27.43 18.34 49.45
N ALA A 326 -26.24 17.74 49.35
CA ALA A 326 -25.19 17.88 50.35
C ALA A 326 -23.80 17.89 49.72
N SER A 327 -23.14 19.04 49.81
CA SER A 327 -21.69 19.24 49.79
C SER A 327 -21.06 18.80 51.12
N HIS A 328 -19.85 18.22 51.12
CA HIS A 328 -18.80 18.54 52.11
C HIS A 328 -17.40 18.12 51.66
N ASP A 329 -16.47 19.00 52.02
CA ASP A 329 -15.02 19.02 51.89
C ASP A 329 -14.27 17.84 52.53
N GLY A 330 -13.04 17.63 52.02
CA GLY A 330 -11.88 17.50 52.90
C GLY A 330 -10.97 16.26 52.71
N GLY A 331 -9.81 16.46 52.07
CA GLY A 331 -8.57 15.76 52.44
C GLY A 331 -7.73 15.14 51.32
N ASP A 332 -6.94 15.96 50.63
CA ASP A 332 -5.63 15.59 50.04
C ASP A 332 -4.53 15.78 51.13
N PRO A 333 -3.23 15.42 50.95
CA PRO A 333 -2.55 14.97 49.71
C PRO A 333 -1.60 13.76 49.89
N LEU A 334 -1.16 13.14 48.78
CA LEU A 334 0.25 12.73 48.61
C LEU A 334 0.61 12.73 47.11
N ASP A 335 1.45 13.70 46.75
CA ASP A 335 2.20 13.81 45.51
C ASP A 335 3.17 12.64 45.30
N ALA A 336 3.37 12.25 44.04
CA ALA A 336 4.70 11.89 43.52
C ALA A 336 4.69 11.88 41.99
N ASP A 337 5.15 13.00 41.43
CA ASP A 337 5.77 13.09 40.11
C ASP A 337 6.87 12.03 39.95
N LEU A 338 6.98 11.45 38.75
CA LEU A 338 8.26 10.90 38.28
C LEU A 338 8.48 11.31 36.83
N ASP A 339 9.29 12.36 36.72
CA ASP A 339 9.96 12.83 35.52
C ASP A 339 11.00 11.84 34.98
N ALA A 340 11.37 12.11 33.73
CA ALA A 340 12.44 11.51 32.95
C ALA A 340 13.85 11.78 33.54
N ASP A 341 14.80 11.04 32.98
CA ASP A 341 16.27 11.20 33.06
C ASP A 341 16.98 10.76 34.35
N ASP A 342 17.51 9.52 34.35
CA ASP A 342 18.96 9.25 34.54
C ASP A 342 19.22 7.74 34.72
N VAL A 343 19.83 7.08 33.72
CA VAL A 343 20.76 5.97 33.99
C VAL A 343 21.88 5.99 32.95
N HIS A 344 22.95 6.69 33.28
CA HIS A 344 24.29 6.37 32.81
C HIS A 344 25.13 5.82 33.97
N ARG A 345 25.81 4.70 33.67
CA ARG A 345 27.07 4.19 34.28
C ARG A 345 26.94 3.17 35.43
N ALA A 346 27.23 1.89 35.15
CA ALA A 346 28.58 1.31 35.34
C ALA A 346 28.64 -0.22 35.09
N GLY A 347 29.74 -0.68 34.47
CA GLY A 347 30.21 -2.08 34.37
C GLY A 347 29.92 -2.73 33.01
N GLY A 348 30.85 -2.95 32.07
CA GLY A 348 32.29 -3.15 32.17
C GLY A 348 32.62 -4.65 32.10
N VAL A 349 32.54 -5.26 30.90
CA VAL A 349 33.25 -6.51 30.54
C VAL A 349 33.59 -6.46 29.05
N ASP A 350 34.89 -6.52 28.75
CA ASP A 350 35.51 -6.75 27.44
C ASP A 350 35.10 -8.10 26.84
N THR A 351 34.78 -8.11 25.54
CA THR A 351 35.20 -9.18 24.63
C THR A 351 35.39 -8.62 23.22
N ASP A 352 36.62 -8.24 22.90
CA ASP A 352 37.14 -8.17 21.54
C ASP A 352 37.17 -9.57 20.93
N ASN A 353 36.43 -9.78 19.83
CA ASN A 353 36.80 -10.63 18.70
C ASN A 353 35.59 -10.79 17.77
N PHE A 354 35.62 -10.16 16.60
CA PHE A 354 35.23 -10.77 15.32
C PHE A 354 35.65 -9.82 14.20
N ALA A 355 36.77 -10.15 13.56
CA ALA A 355 37.23 -9.51 12.33
C ALA A 355 36.38 -9.99 11.14
N PRO A 356 36.03 -9.13 10.17
CA PRO A 356 35.58 -9.57 8.86
C PRO A 356 36.79 -9.88 7.97
N VAL A 357 36.78 -11.07 7.37
CA VAL A 357 37.78 -11.52 6.41
C VAL A 357 37.45 -10.97 5.02
N GLY A 358 38.38 -10.19 4.47
CA GLY A 358 38.82 -10.24 3.07
C GLY A 358 37.90 -9.62 2.00
N ALA A 359 38.05 -8.32 1.76
CA ALA A 359 37.91 -7.75 0.43
C ALA A 359 39.32 -7.55 -0.13
N ASP A 360 39.66 -8.28 -1.19
CA ASP A 360 40.88 -8.07 -1.95
C ASP A 360 40.59 -7.02 -3.04
N SER A 361 41.44 -6.02 -3.07
CA SER A 361 41.40 -4.85 -3.92
C SER A 361 42.54 -4.96 -4.93
N THR A 362 42.22 -4.95 -6.22
CA THR A 362 43.19 -4.51 -7.23
C THR A 362 42.61 -3.35 -8.02
N GLU A 363 43.38 -2.27 -7.94
CA GLU A 363 43.35 -0.99 -8.62
C GLU A 363 42.98 -1.06 -10.11
N TYR A 364 42.27 -0.04 -10.60
CA TYR A 364 42.63 0.65 -11.84
C TYR A 364 42.16 2.09 -11.78
N GLU A 365 43.12 3.02 -11.70
CA GLU A 365 42.94 4.45 -11.92
C GLU A 365 42.84 4.80 -13.41
N GLU A 366 42.16 5.92 -13.63
CA GLU A 366 41.94 6.76 -14.81
C GLU A 366 43.13 6.93 -15.77
N TYR A 367 42.87 7.15 -17.07
CA TYR A 367 42.81 8.50 -17.67
C TYR A 367 42.57 8.46 -19.20
N SER A 368 41.82 9.44 -19.68
CA SER A 368 41.44 9.71 -21.07
C SER A 368 42.61 9.96 -22.04
N ARG A 369 42.41 9.70 -23.34
CA ARG A 369 42.49 10.72 -24.42
C ARG A 369 42.23 10.14 -25.83
N GLU A 370 41.37 10.86 -26.54
CA GLU A 370 41.30 11.18 -27.98
C GLU A 370 42.28 10.50 -28.95
N THR A 371 41.79 9.93 -30.06
CA THR A 371 41.77 10.54 -31.42
C THR A 371 41.29 9.53 -32.50
N HIS A 372 40.36 9.94 -33.38
CA HIS A 372 40.26 9.49 -34.78
C HIS A 372 41.36 10.20 -35.61
N PRO A 373 41.77 9.79 -36.85
CA PRO A 373 40.95 9.18 -37.91
C PRO A 373 41.70 8.18 -38.86
N GLU A 374 40.99 7.77 -39.94
CA GLU A 374 41.51 7.35 -41.28
C GLU A 374 42.39 6.08 -41.33
N ASP A 375 42.35 5.16 -42.31
CA ASP A 375 41.85 5.10 -43.68
C ASP A 375 41.86 3.61 -44.10
N ASP A 376 41.11 3.29 -45.17
CA ASP A 376 41.43 2.30 -46.22
C ASP A 376 41.57 0.80 -45.86
N ASP A 377 41.23 -0.16 -46.70
CA ASP A 377 40.51 -0.30 -47.97
C ASP A 377 40.55 -1.82 -48.24
N GLU A 378 39.61 -2.32 -49.06
CA GLU A 378 39.67 -3.62 -49.76
C GLU A 378 39.64 -4.92 -48.92
N ARG A 379 39.18 -6.09 -49.37
CA ARG A 379 38.36 -6.67 -50.45
C ARG A 379 38.35 -8.18 -50.14
N PHE A 380 37.47 -8.92 -50.82
CA PHE A 380 37.42 -10.38 -51.00
C PHE A 380 36.81 -11.15 -49.81
N GLY A 381 35.75 -11.93 -49.99
CA GLY A 381 35.54 -12.93 -51.04
C GLY A 381 35.91 -14.29 -50.43
N GLU A 382 34.92 -14.99 -49.88
CA GLU A 382 34.34 -16.23 -50.45
C GLU A 382 35.11 -17.50 -50.08
N GLU A 383 34.31 -18.56 -49.87
CA GLU A 383 34.65 -19.98 -49.74
C GLU A 383 35.34 -20.46 -48.46
N LEU A 384 34.71 -21.42 -47.79
CA LEU A 384 35.25 -22.78 -47.66
C LEU A 384 34.13 -23.72 -47.18
N ASP A 385 33.67 -24.56 -48.10
CA ASP A 385 33.12 -25.86 -47.78
C ASP A 385 34.24 -26.83 -47.39
N ASP A 386 33.80 -27.88 -46.70
CA ASP A 386 34.23 -29.27 -46.82
C ASP A 386 35.01 -29.98 -45.69
N GLU A 387 34.41 -31.14 -45.40
CA GLU A 387 34.93 -32.40 -44.86
C GLU A 387 35.25 -32.53 -43.36
N LEU A 388 34.55 -33.48 -42.71
CA LEU A 388 35.09 -34.83 -42.51
C LEU A 388 34.07 -35.80 -41.89
N GLY A 389 33.86 -36.94 -42.57
CA GLY A 389 34.08 -38.26 -41.97
C GLY A 389 32.90 -38.93 -41.26
N GLY A 390 32.16 -39.76 -42.00
CA GLY A 390 31.16 -40.68 -41.44
C GLY A 390 31.73 -41.94 -40.79
N THR A 391 30.89 -42.60 -39.99
CA THR A 391 30.74 -44.07 -39.96
C THR A 391 29.27 -44.37 -39.63
N GLY A 392 28.63 -45.20 -40.44
CA GLY A 392 27.26 -45.65 -40.25
C GLY A 392 27.19 -47.13 -39.86
N VAL A 393 26.11 -47.52 -39.19
CA VAL A 393 25.28 -48.76 -39.26
C VAL A 393 24.10 -48.46 -38.31
N GLY A 394 22.80 -48.66 -38.57
CA GLY A 394 22.05 -49.26 -39.65
C GLY A 394 20.67 -49.70 -39.10
N LEU A 395 19.61 -49.19 -39.74
CA LEU A 395 18.33 -49.86 -40.08
C LEU A 395 17.09 -49.86 -39.15
N SER A 396 15.99 -49.59 -39.86
CA SER A 396 14.54 -49.88 -39.66
C SER A 396 13.73 -48.85 -38.84
N GLY A 397 12.63 -48.27 -39.33
CA GLY A 397 11.93 -48.39 -40.61
C GLY A 397 10.70 -47.47 -40.65
N GLU A 398 10.30 -47.11 -41.89
CA GLU A 398 8.95 -46.74 -42.36
C GLU A 398 8.25 -45.45 -41.85
N GLU A 399 8.36 -44.39 -42.66
CA GLU A 399 7.29 -43.41 -43.01
C GLU A 399 6.39 -44.00 -44.14
N PRO A 400 5.35 -43.33 -44.76
CA PRO A 400 4.84 -41.94 -44.64
C PRO A 400 3.29 -41.76 -44.74
N ALA A 401 2.82 -40.50 -44.62
CA ALA A 401 1.71 -39.89 -45.39
C ALA A 401 1.57 -38.39 -45.00
N VAL A 402 2.12 -37.42 -45.74
CA VAL A 402 1.64 -36.72 -46.97
C VAL A 402 0.40 -35.82 -46.78
N VAL A 403 0.68 -34.50 -46.70
CA VAL A 403 0.14 -33.31 -47.44
C VAL A 403 -1.37 -33.13 -47.65
N ALA A 404 -1.87 -31.95 -47.25
CA ALA A 404 -2.79 -31.13 -48.07
C ALA A 404 -2.71 -29.64 -47.67
N ASP A 405 -2.15 -28.83 -48.56
CA ASP A 405 -2.37 -27.37 -48.65
C ASP A 405 -3.83 -27.07 -49.01
N TYR A 406 -4.37 -25.97 -48.48
CA TYR A 406 -5.35 -25.14 -49.18
C TYR A 406 -5.15 -23.68 -48.78
N ASP A 407 -4.96 -22.87 -49.81
CA ASP A 407 -4.73 -21.44 -49.77
C ASP A 407 -6.03 -20.68 -50.17
N GLU A 408 -6.11 -19.44 -49.68
CA GLU A 408 -6.95 -18.28 -50.09
C GLU A 408 -8.47 -18.19 -49.74
N PRO A 409 -9.09 -16.97 -49.70
CA PRO A 409 -8.55 -15.61 -49.48
C PRO A 409 -9.38 -14.74 -48.48
N VAL A 410 -8.86 -13.51 -48.29
CA VAL A 410 -9.32 -12.33 -47.54
C VAL A 410 -10.79 -11.94 -47.72
N ASP A 411 -11.45 -11.52 -46.63
CA ASP A 411 -12.53 -10.52 -46.67
C ASP A 411 -12.31 -9.42 -45.61
N THR A 412 -11.96 -8.24 -46.11
CA THR A 412 -12.00 -6.97 -45.41
C THR A 412 -13.32 -6.29 -45.80
N THR A 413 -14.26 -6.10 -44.87
CA THR A 413 -15.04 -4.85 -44.70
C THR A 413 -16.15 -4.98 -43.64
N GLN A 414 -16.44 -3.83 -43.03
CA GLN A 414 -17.57 -3.47 -42.15
C GLN A 414 -17.46 -3.76 -40.65
N THR A 415 -17.79 -2.87 -39.72
CA THR A 415 -18.03 -1.41 -39.67
C THR A 415 -18.17 -1.09 -38.16
N ASP A 416 -17.67 0.08 -37.77
CA ASP A 416 -17.96 0.94 -36.62
C ASP A 416 -19.04 0.59 -35.58
N ALA A 417 -18.82 1.21 -34.40
CA ALA A 417 -19.62 1.33 -33.17
C ALA A 417 -19.30 0.23 -32.13
N ILE A 418 -18.93 0.54 -30.89
CA ILE A 418 -19.54 1.48 -29.96
C ILE A 418 -18.47 2.03 -28.99
N LEU A 419 -18.28 3.35 -29.03
CA LEU A 419 -17.92 4.17 -27.89
C LEU A 419 -19.21 4.46 -27.08
N GLU A 420 -19.06 4.68 -25.77
CA GLU A 420 -20.08 4.95 -24.74
C GLU A 420 -20.55 3.73 -23.93
N LEU A 421 -19.94 3.53 -22.76
CA LEU A 421 -20.57 3.67 -21.43
C LEU A 421 -19.50 3.74 -20.32
#